data_AF-W7W4L6-F1
#
_entry.id   AF-W7W4L6-F1
#
_cell.length_a   1.000
_cell.length_b   1.000
_cell.length_c   1.000
_cell.angle_alpha   90.00
_cell.angle_beta   90.00
_cell.angle_gamma   90.00
#
_symmetry.space_group_name_H-M   'P 1'
#
loop_
_entity.id
_entity.type
_entity.pdbx_description
1 polymer ?
#
loop_
_entity_poly.entity_id
_entity_poly.type
_entity_poly.pdbx_seq_one_letter_code
_entity_poly.pdbx_strand_id
1 'polypeptide(L)'
;MGLWLERRAARAETDDQGRRWLALDYQVVNAPRALTTLSLPAVTIATRGGPPLVLPAWPISVGPLTPPEVAGQGALQTLRPDRPVEAAPTAAIERRFKGALLALGVVLMAWLAWWGGRNWRESRRLPFARAWRELRRADAASPEAWLSLHRAVNASAGRVVHGASLSRWLDERPHLRPLQAQLEGFYRHSSERFFAGGAAADYPLHTLGRALRDAERRQHR
;
A
#
# COMPACT_ATOMS: atom_id res chain seq x y z
N MET A 1 24.84 4.51 -27.40
CA MET A 1 25.99 3.77 -27.95
C MET A 1 27.14 3.95 -26.99
N GLY A 2 27.57 2.86 -26.32
CA GLY A 2 28.64 2.94 -25.33
C GLY A 2 29.96 3.35 -25.98
N LEU A 3 30.64 4.34 -25.43
CA LEU A 3 32.00 4.66 -25.82
C LEU A 3 32.89 3.51 -25.34
N TRP A 4 33.44 2.71 -26.26
CA TRP A 4 34.34 1.60 -25.93
C TRP A 4 35.82 2.02 -25.97
N LEU A 5 36.11 3.04 -26.78
CA LEU A 5 37.44 3.55 -27.06
C LEU A 5 37.48 5.05 -26.80
N GLU A 6 38.46 5.49 -26.04
CA GLU A 6 38.80 6.90 -25.85
C GLU A 6 40.15 7.18 -26.51
N ARG A 7 40.21 8.21 -27.36
CA ARG A 7 41.46 8.64 -28.00
C ARG A 7 42.19 9.61 -27.07
N ARG A 8 43.42 9.30 -26.68
CA ARG A 8 44.26 10.19 -25.88
C ARG A 8 44.91 11.27 -26.77
N ALA A 9 45.56 12.25 -26.13
CA ALA A 9 46.28 13.29 -26.86
C ALA A 9 47.36 12.68 -27.78
N ALA A 10 47.37 13.11 -29.05
CA ALA A 10 48.35 12.64 -30.02
C ALA A 10 49.75 13.20 -29.68
N ARG A 11 50.78 12.37 -29.81
CA ARG A 11 52.18 12.78 -29.59
C ARG A 11 52.93 12.77 -30.91
N ALA A 12 53.65 13.85 -31.21
CA ALA A 12 54.60 13.89 -32.31
C ALA A 12 55.99 13.62 -31.74
N GLU A 13 56.64 12.57 -32.24
CA GLU A 13 57.94 12.13 -31.77
C GLU A 13 58.92 12.20 -32.94
N THR A 14 60.19 12.43 -32.61
CA THR A 14 61.29 12.53 -33.58
C THR A 14 62.42 11.64 -33.13
N ASP A 15 62.89 10.79 -34.03
CA ASP A 15 64.03 9.90 -33.83
C ASP A 15 65.36 10.67 -33.83
N ASP A 16 66.42 10.04 -33.32
CA ASP A 16 67.80 10.55 -33.36
C ASP A 16 68.32 10.73 -34.80
N GLN A 17 67.67 10.05 -35.76
CA GLN A 17 67.91 10.17 -37.21
C GLN A 17 67.04 11.25 -37.90
N GLY A 18 66.30 12.08 -37.14
CA GLY A 18 65.46 13.16 -37.68
C GLY A 18 64.12 12.70 -38.30
N ARG A 19 63.78 11.42 -38.19
CA ARG A 19 62.50 10.87 -38.66
C ARG A 19 61.39 11.26 -37.70
N ARG A 20 60.26 11.76 -38.22
CA ARG A 20 59.10 12.17 -37.42
C ARG A 20 57.96 11.18 -37.55
N TRP A 21 57.34 10.79 -36.44
CA TRP A 21 56.10 10.02 -36.44
C TRP A 21 55.05 10.63 -35.50
N LEU A 22 53.79 10.28 -35.77
CA LEU A 22 52.66 10.65 -34.93
C LEU A 22 52.15 9.40 -34.21
N ALA A 23 52.22 9.40 -32.89
CA ALA A 23 51.66 8.35 -32.03
C ALA A 23 50.22 8.71 -31.66
N LEU A 24 49.30 7.80 -31.97
CA LEU A 24 47.87 7.87 -31.62
C LEU A 24 47.54 6.76 -30.63
N ASP A 25 47.34 7.14 -29.37
CA ASP A 25 46.99 6.19 -28.32
C ASP A 25 45.47 6.08 -28.16
N TYR A 26 44.97 4.84 -28.19
CA TYR A 26 43.57 4.52 -27.92
C TYR A 26 43.47 3.68 -26.65
N GLN A 27 42.62 4.12 -25.72
CA GLN A 27 42.37 3.42 -24.46
C GLN A 27 41.01 2.74 -24.50
N VAL A 28 40.99 1.47 -24.14
CA VAL A 28 39.74 0.73 -23.92
C VAL A 28 39.20 1.12 -22.54
N VAL A 29 38.05 1.78 -22.50
CA VAL A 29 37.44 2.31 -21.25
C VAL A 29 36.39 1.37 -20.66
N ASN A 30 35.92 0.39 -21.44
CA ASN A 30 34.92 -0.58 -21.03
C ASN A 30 35.37 -2.00 -21.40
N ALA A 31 35.32 -2.92 -20.45
CA ALA A 31 35.64 -4.32 -20.68
C ALA A 31 34.41 -5.07 -21.23
N PRO A 32 34.47 -5.63 -22.46
CA PRO A 32 33.37 -6.41 -23.00
C PRO A 32 33.25 -7.74 -22.25
N ARG A 33 32.01 -8.20 -22.03
CA ARG A 33 31.71 -9.46 -21.32
C ARG A 33 31.91 -10.71 -22.18
N ALA A 34 32.07 -10.54 -23.48
CA ALA A 34 32.34 -11.57 -24.46
C ALA A 34 33.33 -11.04 -25.50
N LEU A 35 33.98 -11.94 -26.24
CA LEU A 35 34.85 -11.55 -27.35
C LEU A 35 34.06 -10.68 -28.35
N THR A 36 34.48 -9.43 -28.50
CA THR A 36 33.78 -8.43 -29.29
C THR A 36 34.75 -7.72 -30.23
N THR A 37 34.36 -7.57 -31.50
CA THR A 37 35.10 -6.77 -32.48
C THR A 37 34.74 -5.30 -32.34
N LEU A 38 35.73 -4.46 -32.05
CA LEU A 38 35.62 -3.01 -32.03
C LEU A 38 36.34 -2.42 -33.25
N SER A 39 35.97 -1.22 -33.67
CA SER A 39 36.67 -0.51 -34.75
C SER A 39 37.32 0.75 -34.21
N LEU A 40 38.63 0.88 -34.42
CA LEU A 40 39.34 2.14 -34.27
C LEU A 40 38.75 3.12 -35.31
N PRO A 41 38.40 4.35 -34.90
CA PRO A 41 37.77 5.31 -35.81
C PRO A 41 38.76 5.73 -36.91
N ALA A 42 38.22 5.99 -38.11
CA ALA A 42 39.01 6.59 -39.18
C ALA A 42 39.49 7.99 -38.76
N VAL A 43 40.72 8.34 -39.11
CA VAL A 43 41.34 9.63 -38.78
C VAL A 43 41.87 10.28 -40.04
N THR A 44 41.47 11.51 -40.30
CA THR A 44 42.04 12.34 -41.37
C THR A 44 42.94 13.40 -40.76
N ILE A 45 44.22 13.40 -41.16
CA ILE A 45 45.22 14.35 -40.67
C ILE A 45 45.54 15.33 -41.81
N ALA A 46 45.25 16.60 -41.59
CA ALA A 46 45.62 17.65 -42.54
C ALA A 46 47.13 17.90 -42.51
N THR A 47 47.77 17.88 -43.68
CA THR A 47 49.21 18.13 -43.84
C THR A 47 49.44 19.52 -44.43
N ARG A 48 50.50 20.24 -44.00
CA ARG A 48 50.88 21.52 -44.59
C ARG A 48 51.71 21.25 -45.85
N GLY A 49 51.11 21.41 -47.02
CA GLY A 49 51.80 21.33 -48.31
C GLY A 49 51.62 20.01 -49.09
N GLY A 50 50.66 19.17 -48.72
CA GLY A 50 50.39 17.91 -49.41
C GLY A 50 48.95 17.43 -49.25
N PRO A 51 48.59 16.28 -49.87
CA PRO A 51 47.29 15.66 -49.66
C PRO A 51 47.09 15.24 -48.19
N PRO A 52 45.85 15.27 -47.67
CA PRO A 52 45.56 14.85 -46.31
C PRO A 52 45.86 13.36 -46.13
N LEU A 53 46.44 12.99 -45.00
CA LEU A 53 46.70 11.60 -44.65
C LEU A 53 45.42 10.99 -44.08
N VAL A 54 44.88 9.98 -44.76
CA VAL A 54 43.66 9.29 -44.34
C VAL A 54 44.04 7.93 -43.75
N LEU A 55 43.76 7.76 -42.45
CA LEU A 55 43.85 6.47 -41.77
C LEU A 55 42.44 5.85 -41.75
N PRO A 56 42.24 4.69 -42.38
CA PRO A 56 40.94 4.02 -42.38
C PRO A 56 40.59 3.50 -40.98
N ALA A 57 39.30 3.21 -40.77
CA ALA A 57 38.87 2.51 -39.57
C ALA A 57 39.52 1.13 -39.52
N TRP A 58 40.02 0.74 -38.35
CA TRP A 58 40.77 -0.51 -38.18
C TRP A 58 40.09 -1.44 -37.17
N PRO A 59 39.72 -2.67 -37.53
CA PRO A 59 39.08 -3.60 -36.62
C PRO A 59 40.07 -4.20 -35.63
N ILE A 60 39.67 -4.28 -34.36
CA ILE A 60 40.39 -4.93 -33.27
C ILE A 60 39.44 -5.86 -32.50
N SER A 61 39.96 -6.95 -31.95
CA SER A 61 39.19 -7.86 -31.11
C SER A 61 39.56 -7.64 -29.64
N VAL A 62 38.55 -7.45 -28.80
CA VAL A 62 38.72 -7.28 -27.35
C VAL A 62 37.86 -8.31 -26.63
N GLY A 63 38.45 -9.05 -25.71
CA GLY A 63 37.75 -10.07 -24.92
C GLY A 63 38.06 -9.94 -23.43
N PRO A 64 37.19 -10.47 -22.56
CA PRO A 64 37.45 -10.49 -21.13
C PRO A 64 38.62 -11.43 -20.82
N LEU A 65 39.46 -11.03 -19.85
CA LEU A 65 40.55 -11.87 -19.32
C LEU A 65 40.03 -13.05 -18.49
N THR A 66 38.82 -12.92 -17.92
CA THR A 66 38.20 -13.92 -17.07
C THR A 66 36.88 -14.37 -17.70
N PRO A 67 36.61 -15.68 -17.80
CA PRO A 67 35.34 -16.15 -18.31
C PRO A 67 34.19 -15.70 -17.38
N PRO A 68 33.01 -15.37 -17.95
CA PRO A 68 31.86 -14.90 -17.16
C PRO A 68 31.29 -15.99 -16.25
N GLU A 69 31.47 -17.25 -16.62
CA GLU A 69 31.11 -18.42 -15.82
C GLU A 69 32.39 -19.17 -15.43
N VAL A 70 32.51 -19.44 -14.14
CA VAL A 70 33.64 -20.17 -13.58
C VAL A 70 33.13 -21.52 -13.12
N ALA A 71 33.74 -22.61 -13.62
CA ALA A 71 33.32 -23.99 -13.29
C ALA A 71 33.50 -24.33 -11.80
N GLY A 72 34.32 -23.57 -11.06
CA GLY A 72 34.55 -23.75 -9.63
C GLY A 72 35.33 -25.02 -9.28
N GLN A 73 36.07 -25.59 -10.24
CA GLN A 73 36.78 -26.86 -10.11
C GLN A 73 38.27 -26.71 -10.41
N GLY A 74 39.12 -27.37 -9.61
CA GLY A 74 40.57 -27.34 -9.76
C GLY A 74 41.14 -25.91 -9.67
N ALA A 75 41.88 -25.51 -10.70
CA ALA A 75 42.48 -24.17 -10.82
C ALA A 75 41.50 -23.09 -11.33
N LEU A 76 40.30 -23.47 -11.78
CA LEU A 76 39.27 -22.54 -12.25
C LEU A 76 38.34 -22.15 -11.08
N GLN A 77 38.91 -21.48 -10.09
CA GLN A 77 38.17 -20.98 -8.92
C GLN A 77 37.59 -19.59 -9.18
N THR A 78 36.48 -19.28 -8.52
CA THR A 78 35.88 -17.94 -8.56
C THR A 78 36.91 -16.89 -8.16
N LEU A 79 36.93 -15.78 -8.90
CA LEU A 79 37.82 -14.66 -8.64
C LEU A 79 37.62 -14.18 -7.19
N ARG A 80 38.67 -14.35 -6.37
CA ARG A 80 38.64 -13.95 -4.97
C ARG A 80 38.97 -12.46 -4.89
N PRO A 81 38.17 -11.64 -4.20
CA PRO A 81 38.50 -10.24 -4.03
C PRO A 81 39.80 -10.11 -3.22
N ASP A 82 40.73 -9.27 -3.68
CA ASP A 82 42.03 -9.04 -3.03
C ASP A 82 41.90 -8.44 -1.63
N ARG A 83 40.78 -7.74 -1.38
CA ARG A 83 40.42 -7.20 -0.07
C ARG A 83 38.92 -7.40 0.19
N PRO A 84 38.53 -7.70 1.44
CA PRO A 84 37.12 -7.64 1.83
C PRO A 84 36.62 -6.20 1.61
N VAL A 85 35.50 -6.06 0.92
CA VAL A 85 34.85 -4.76 0.74
C VAL A 85 34.24 -4.37 2.08
N GLU A 86 34.68 -3.24 2.64
CA GLU A 86 34.09 -2.70 3.86
C GLU A 86 32.66 -2.23 3.56
N ALA A 87 31.70 -2.63 4.41
CA ALA A 87 30.30 -2.29 4.20
C ALA A 87 30.11 -0.77 4.31
N ALA A 88 29.39 -0.18 3.34
CA ALA A 88 29.08 1.25 3.38
C ALA A 88 28.26 1.57 4.65
N PRO A 89 28.52 2.70 5.34
CA PRO A 89 27.83 3.05 6.58
C PRO A 89 26.34 3.38 6.30
N THR A 90 25.43 2.46 6.61
CA THR A 90 23.97 2.58 6.38
C THR A 90 23.20 3.19 7.56
N ALA A 91 23.86 3.43 8.70
CA ALA A 91 23.20 3.81 9.95
C ALA A 91 22.32 5.07 9.83
N ALA A 92 22.71 6.05 9.01
CA ALA A 92 21.91 7.26 8.78
C ALA A 92 20.62 6.97 7.99
N ILE A 93 20.68 6.07 7.01
CA ILE A 93 19.54 5.65 6.19
C ILE A 93 18.58 4.83 7.06
N GLU A 94 19.10 3.90 7.85
CA GLU A 94 18.29 3.09 8.77
C GLU A 94 17.54 3.94 9.79
N ARG A 95 18.21 4.95 10.37
CA ARG A 95 17.56 5.86 11.32
C ARG A 95 16.43 6.66 10.67
N ARG A 96 16.63 7.16 9.45
CA ARG A 96 15.59 7.86 8.69
C ARG A 96 14.40 6.94 8.38
N PHE A 97 14.68 5.71 7.97
CA PHE A 97 13.64 4.71 7.67
C PHE A 97 12.82 4.36 8.91
N LYS A 98 13.48 4.09 10.04
CA LYS A 98 12.81 3.84 11.33
C LYS A 98 11.94 5.02 11.76
N GLY A 99 12.43 6.25 11.61
CA GLY A 99 11.67 7.47 11.92
C GLY A 99 10.42 7.60 11.04
N ALA A 100 10.54 7.36 9.74
CA ALA A 100 9.40 7.39 8.81
C ALA A 100 8.35 6.32 9.15
N LEU A 101 8.79 5.11 9.50
CA LEU A 101 7.89 4.02 9.90
C LEU A 101 7.10 4.36 11.17
N LEU A 102 7.77 4.97 12.15
CA LEU A 102 7.16 5.36 13.43
C LEU A 102 6.16 6.51 13.21
N ALA A 103 6.51 7.50 12.39
CA ALA A 103 5.59 8.57 12.01
C ALA A 103 4.34 8.03 11.30
N LEU A 104 4.51 7.10 10.36
CA LEU A 104 3.38 6.44 9.70
C LEU A 104 2.49 5.70 10.70
N GLY A 105 3.09 4.94 11.62
CA GLY A 105 2.36 4.24 12.68
C GLY A 105 1.53 5.18 13.55
N VAL A 106 2.09 6.33 13.96
CA VAL A 106 1.38 7.35 14.73
C VAL A 106 0.21 7.94 13.95
N VAL A 107 0.40 8.26 12.67
CA VAL A 107 -0.68 8.81 11.82
C VAL A 107 -1.81 7.80 11.68
N LEU A 108 -1.51 6.52 11.42
CA LEU A 108 -2.51 5.47 11.31
C LEU A 108 -3.27 5.25 12.62
N MET A 109 -2.56 5.26 13.76
CA MET A 109 -3.18 5.14 15.08
C MET A 109 -4.11 6.32 15.39
N ALA A 110 -3.68 7.55 15.09
CA ALA A 110 -4.51 8.74 15.24
C ALA A 110 -5.76 8.69 14.34
N TRP A 111 -5.60 8.24 13.10
CA TRP A 111 -6.71 8.06 12.17
C TRP A 111 -7.70 7.01 12.65
N LEU A 112 -7.23 5.85 13.13
CA LEU A 112 -8.07 4.80 13.70
C LEU A 112 -8.80 5.27 14.96
N ALA A 113 -8.12 6.00 15.84
CA ALA A 113 -8.73 6.56 17.04
C ALA A 113 -9.82 7.58 16.69
N TRP A 114 -9.56 8.47 15.73
CA TRP A 114 -10.56 9.43 15.24
C TRP A 114 -11.75 8.73 14.60
N TRP A 115 -11.51 7.76 13.71
CA TRP A 115 -12.55 6.99 13.06
C TRP A 115 -13.40 6.19 14.06
N GLY A 116 -12.76 5.51 15.01
CA GLY A 116 -13.43 4.77 16.08
C GLY A 116 -14.26 5.69 16.98
N GLY A 117 -13.72 6.83 17.39
CA GLY A 117 -14.44 7.84 18.17
C GLY A 117 -15.64 8.41 17.42
N ARG A 118 -15.50 8.69 16.12
CA ARG A 118 -16.60 9.12 15.26
C ARG A 118 -17.68 8.05 15.16
N ASN A 119 -17.31 6.81 14.86
CA ASN A 119 -18.26 5.71 14.73
C ASN A 119 -18.98 5.41 16.05
N TRP A 120 -18.30 5.54 17.18
CA TRP A 120 -18.92 5.42 18.51
C TRP A 120 -19.94 6.54 18.77
N ARG A 121 -19.61 7.80 18.42
CA ARG A 121 -20.54 8.93 18.53
C ARG A 121 -21.75 8.78 17.60
N GLU A 122 -21.55 8.32 16.37
CA GLU A 122 -22.64 8.05 15.42
C GLU A 122 -23.51 6.88 15.89
N SER A 123 -22.91 5.83 16.47
CA SER A 123 -23.65 4.68 17.05
C SER A 123 -24.49 5.08 18.26
N ARG A 124 -24.07 6.08 19.04
CA ARG A 124 -24.88 6.66 20.13
C ARG A 124 -26.02 7.54 19.61
N ARG A 125 -25.88 8.12 18.41
CA ARG A 125 -26.92 8.96 17.79
C ARG A 125 -27.98 8.16 17.04
N LEU A 126 -27.66 6.93 16.58
CA LEU A 126 -28.57 6.11 15.77
C LEU A 126 -28.74 4.67 16.32
N PRO A 127 -29.25 4.51 17.55
CA PRO A 127 -29.50 3.19 18.14
C PRO A 127 -30.41 2.31 17.28
N PHE A 128 -31.44 2.85 16.63
CA PHE A 128 -32.36 2.06 15.81
C PHE A 128 -31.71 1.60 14.48
N ALA A 129 -30.87 2.42 13.87
CA ALA A 129 -30.11 2.01 12.68
C ALA A 129 -29.09 0.89 12.94
N ARG A 130 -28.55 0.80 14.16
CA ARG A 130 -27.69 -0.31 14.58
C ARG A 130 -28.49 -1.60 14.79
N ALA A 131 -29.59 -1.54 15.55
CA ALA A 131 -30.46 -2.69 15.73
C ALA A 131 -30.99 -3.21 14.39
N TRP A 132 -31.32 -2.35 13.43
CA TRP A 132 -31.71 -2.79 12.09
C TRP A 132 -30.63 -3.60 11.36
N ARG A 133 -29.34 -3.24 11.51
CA ARG A 133 -28.23 -4.00 10.90
C ARG A 133 -28.01 -5.35 11.57
N GLU A 134 -28.16 -5.41 12.89
CA GLU A 134 -28.08 -6.66 13.66
C GLU A 134 -29.29 -7.55 13.34
N LEU A 135 -30.49 -6.99 13.32
CA LEU A 135 -31.74 -7.67 12.94
C LEU A 135 -31.72 -8.18 11.50
N ARG A 136 -31.08 -7.49 10.55
CA ARG A 136 -30.93 -7.97 9.17
C ARG A 136 -30.04 -9.21 9.03
N ARG A 137 -29.15 -9.46 10.00
CA ARG A 137 -28.22 -10.59 9.99
C ARG A 137 -28.72 -11.75 10.83
N ALA A 138 -29.54 -11.47 11.83
CA ALA A 138 -30.18 -12.46 12.68
C ALA A 138 -31.49 -12.96 12.06
N ASP A 139 -31.86 -14.20 12.33
CA ASP A 139 -33.16 -14.74 11.98
C ASP A 139 -34.24 -14.11 12.88
N ALA A 140 -35.42 -13.78 12.33
CA ALA A 140 -36.53 -13.17 13.09
C ALA A 140 -37.00 -14.05 14.25
N ALA A 141 -36.86 -15.37 14.10
CA ALA A 141 -37.20 -16.35 15.14
C ALA A 141 -36.17 -16.39 16.29
N SER A 142 -34.97 -15.86 16.08
CA SER A 142 -33.87 -15.90 17.05
C SER A 142 -34.15 -15.00 18.26
N PRO A 143 -33.87 -15.45 19.50
CA PRO A 143 -33.98 -14.60 20.70
C PRO A 143 -33.10 -13.34 20.63
N GLU A 144 -31.99 -13.42 19.90
CA GLU A 144 -31.02 -12.35 19.70
C GLU A 144 -31.60 -11.18 18.91
N ALA A 145 -32.45 -11.45 17.91
CA ALA A 145 -33.17 -10.44 17.15
C ALA A 145 -34.07 -9.58 18.06
N TRP A 146 -34.85 -10.22 18.94
CA TRP A 146 -35.72 -9.54 19.90
C TRP A 146 -34.92 -8.72 20.93
N LEU A 147 -33.82 -9.28 21.44
CA LEU A 147 -32.93 -8.60 22.39
C LEU A 147 -32.22 -7.38 21.76
N SER A 148 -31.91 -7.43 20.46
CA SER A 148 -31.29 -6.30 19.75
C SER A 148 -32.23 -5.08 19.69
N LEU A 149 -33.54 -5.32 19.52
CA LEU A 149 -34.55 -4.27 19.46
C LEU A 149 -34.81 -3.65 20.84
N HIS A 150 -34.91 -4.49 21.89
CA HIS A 150 -34.95 -4.01 23.29
C HIS A 150 -33.73 -3.17 23.64
N ARG A 151 -32.53 -3.60 23.23
CA ARG A 151 -31.30 -2.83 23.43
C ARG A 151 -31.33 -1.49 22.70
N ALA A 152 -31.89 -1.40 21.50
CA ALA A 152 -32.03 -0.12 20.80
C ALA A 152 -33.05 0.82 21.46
N VAL A 153 -34.19 0.30 21.93
CA VAL A 153 -35.17 1.11 22.69
C VAL A 153 -34.54 1.64 23.97
N ASN A 154 -33.86 0.78 24.75
CA ASN A 154 -33.19 1.17 25.99
C ASN A 154 -32.05 2.17 25.73
N ALA A 155 -31.25 1.95 24.68
CA ALA A 155 -30.18 2.86 24.29
C ALA A 155 -30.72 4.22 23.82
N SER A 156 -31.85 4.23 23.11
CA SER A 156 -32.53 5.47 22.70
C SER A 156 -33.08 6.23 23.90
N ALA A 157 -33.71 5.53 24.86
CA ALA A 157 -34.28 6.12 26.06
C ALA A 157 -33.24 6.55 27.11
N GLY A 158 -32.02 6.00 27.07
CA GLY A 158 -31.01 6.17 28.12
C GLY A 158 -31.36 5.49 29.44
N ARG A 159 -32.43 4.68 29.47
CA ARG A 159 -32.97 3.94 30.62
C ARG A 159 -33.65 2.67 30.13
N VAL A 160 -33.92 1.73 31.04
CA VAL A 160 -34.67 0.51 30.71
C VAL A 160 -36.15 0.86 30.54
N VAL A 161 -36.68 0.65 29.33
CA VAL A 161 -38.10 0.88 29.01
C VAL A 161 -38.85 -0.44 29.08
N HIS A 162 -39.84 -0.50 29.96
CA HIS A 162 -40.83 -1.56 30.05
C HIS A 162 -42.10 -1.16 29.31
N GLY A 163 -42.96 -2.14 28.98
CA GLY A 163 -44.24 -1.90 28.31
C GLY A 163 -45.10 -0.84 29.02
N ALA A 164 -45.12 -0.82 30.35
CA ALA A 164 -45.83 0.18 31.15
C ALA A 164 -45.23 1.60 31.10
N SER A 165 -43.95 1.72 30.76
CA SER A 165 -43.22 3.00 30.67
C SER A 165 -43.05 3.51 29.23
N LEU A 166 -43.59 2.77 28.26
CA LEU A 166 -43.48 3.07 26.83
C LEU A 166 -44.20 4.38 26.49
N SER A 167 -45.39 4.61 27.05
CA SER A 167 -46.17 5.84 26.87
C SER A 167 -45.39 7.10 27.29
N ARG A 168 -44.79 7.08 28.49
CA ARG A 168 -43.94 8.17 29.00
C ARG A 168 -42.74 8.45 28.10
N TRP A 169 -42.15 7.40 27.51
CA TRP A 169 -41.02 7.55 26.59
C TRP A 169 -41.45 8.11 25.22
N LEU A 170 -42.66 7.78 24.75
CA LEU A 170 -43.23 8.32 23.52
C LEU A 170 -43.64 9.79 23.66
N ASP A 171 -44.02 10.24 24.86
CA ASP A 171 -44.25 11.65 25.14
C ASP A 171 -42.99 12.50 25.02
N GLU A 172 -41.83 11.95 25.42
CA GLU A 172 -40.52 12.58 25.22
C GLU A 172 -40.09 12.57 23.74
N ARG A 173 -40.73 11.76 22.87
CA ARG A 173 -40.36 11.54 21.47
C ARG A 173 -41.58 11.52 20.54
N PRO A 174 -42.18 12.67 20.24
CA PRO A 174 -43.41 12.74 19.45
C PRO A 174 -43.29 12.15 18.03
N HIS A 175 -42.08 12.07 17.46
CA HIS A 175 -41.80 11.45 16.16
C HIS A 175 -42.01 9.92 16.13
N LEU A 176 -42.07 9.26 17.29
CA LEU A 176 -42.33 7.82 17.41
C LEU A 176 -43.79 7.47 17.73
N ARG A 177 -44.64 8.46 18.05
CA ARG A 177 -46.06 8.26 18.34
C ARG A 177 -46.82 7.46 17.25
N PRO A 178 -46.58 7.66 15.94
CA PRO A 178 -47.24 6.85 14.90
C PRO A 178 -46.93 5.34 14.98
N LEU A 179 -45.85 4.96 15.66
CA LEU A 179 -45.40 3.57 15.82
C LEU A 179 -45.78 2.98 17.19
N GLN A 180 -46.54 3.70 18.01
CA GLN A 180 -46.94 3.26 19.36
C GLN A 180 -47.61 1.89 19.36
N ALA A 181 -48.65 1.70 18.54
CA ALA A 181 -49.39 0.43 18.49
C ALA A 181 -48.50 -0.75 18.08
N GLN A 182 -47.50 -0.53 17.22
CA GLN A 182 -46.56 -1.57 16.83
C GLN A 182 -45.58 -1.88 17.98
N LEU A 183 -45.07 -0.87 18.68
CA LEU A 183 -44.21 -1.05 19.85
C LEU A 183 -44.92 -1.76 21.00
N GLU A 184 -46.18 -1.41 21.29
CA GLU A 184 -47.00 -2.10 22.30
C GLU A 184 -47.21 -3.57 21.93
N GLY A 185 -47.54 -3.84 20.66
CA GLY A 185 -47.63 -5.21 20.13
C GLY A 185 -46.32 -5.98 20.27
N PHE A 186 -45.18 -5.34 20.01
CA PHE A 186 -43.86 -5.95 20.22
C PHE A 186 -43.61 -6.30 21.68
N TYR A 187 -43.88 -5.40 22.64
CA TYR A 187 -43.68 -5.70 24.06
C TYR A 187 -44.61 -6.82 24.55
N ARG A 188 -45.85 -6.89 24.06
CA ARG A 188 -46.78 -7.99 24.36
C ARG A 188 -46.26 -9.34 23.85
N HIS A 189 -45.93 -9.46 22.57
CA HIS A 189 -45.41 -10.69 21.99
C HIS A 189 -44.03 -11.08 22.53
N SER A 190 -43.20 -10.09 22.87
CA SER A 190 -41.95 -10.33 23.57
C SER A 190 -42.20 -10.90 24.97
N SER A 191 -43.19 -10.39 25.70
CA SER A 191 -43.49 -10.90 27.05
C SER A 191 -44.03 -12.33 27.01
N GLU A 192 -44.90 -12.64 26.05
CA GLU A 192 -45.44 -13.99 25.80
C GLU A 192 -44.32 -14.98 25.46
N ARG A 193 -43.35 -14.56 24.63
CA ARG A 193 -42.24 -15.41 24.22
C ARG A 193 -41.20 -15.65 25.33
N PHE A 194 -40.81 -14.61 26.07
CA PHE A 194 -39.74 -14.72 27.06
C PHE A 194 -40.23 -15.18 28.44
N PHE A 195 -41.48 -14.90 28.82
CA PHE A 195 -42.00 -15.21 30.16
C PHE A 195 -43.13 -16.24 30.15
N ALA A 196 -43.93 -16.35 29.09
CA ALA A 196 -45.06 -17.29 29.04
C ALA A 196 -44.76 -18.61 28.31
N GLY A 197 -43.50 -18.85 27.90
CA GLY A 197 -43.07 -20.10 27.26
C GLY A 197 -43.68 -20.36 25.88
N GLY A 198 -44.31 -19.35 25.26
CA GLY A 198 -44.93 -19.47 23.95
C GLY A 198 -43.92 -19.55 22.81
N ALA A 199 -44.16 -20.43 21.84
CA ALA A 199 -43.50 -20.37 20.53
C ALA A 199 -43.76 -18.98 19.92
N ALA A 200 -42.73 -18.39 19.30
CA ALA A 200 -42.83 -17.06 18.72
C ALA A 200 -44.02 -16.99 17.76
N ALA A 201 -45.03 -16.18 18.08
CA ALA A 201 -45.96 -15.74 17.07
C ALA A 201 -45.16 -15.05 15.95
N ASP A 202 -45.57 -15.24 14.70
CA ASP A 202 -44.97 -14.65 13.50
C ASP A 202 -45.19 -13.13 13.51
N TYR A 203 -44.47 -12.44 14.39
CA TYR A 203 -44.53 -11.00 14.53
C TYR A 203 -43.55 -10.39 13.54
N PRO A 204 -43.95 -9.40 12.73
CA PRO A 204 -43.10 -8.85 11.69
C PRO A 204 -42.04 -7.89 12.28
N LEU A 205 -41.06 -8.46 13.00
CA LEU A 205 -39.94 -7.74 13.62
C LEU A 205 -39.19 -6.88 12.61
N HIS A 206 -39.00 -7.40 11.39
CA HIS A 206 -38.29 -6.68 10.35
C HIS A 206 -39.05 -5.44 9.86
N THR A 207 -40.38 -5.44 9.84
CA THR A 207 -41.14 -4.24 9.43
C THR A 207 -41.06 -3.16 10.51
N LEU A 208 -41.17 -3.55 11.79
CA LEU A 208 -41.02 -2.64 12.93
C LEU A 208 -39.60 -2.05 13.00
N GLY A 209 -38.56 -2.89 12.88
CA GLY A 209 -37.16 -2.43 12.89
C GLY A 209 -36.84 -1.46 11.75
N ARG A 210 -37.42 -1.68 10.56
CA ARG A 210 -37.30 -0.76 9.43
C ARG A 210 -38.03 0.56 9.68
N ALA A 211 -39.25 0.50 10.21
CA ALA A 211 -40.06 1.69 10.49
C ALA A 211 -39.40 2.59 11.55
N LEU A 212 -38.83 2.01 12.62
CA LEU A 212 -38.09 2.73 13.65
C LEU A 212 -36.82 3.39 13.11
N ARG A 213 -36.05 2.68 12.26
CA ARG A 213 -34.89 3.25 11.56
C ARG A 213 -35.28 4.43 10.66
N ASP A 214 -36.38 4.30 9.93
CA ASP A 214 -36.82 5.32 8.98
C ASP A 214 -37.38 6.56 9.72
N ALA A 215 -37.99 6.38 10.90
CA ALA A 215 -38.38 7.49 11.78
C ALA A 215 -37.16 8.21 12.37
N GLU A 216 -36.16 7.47 12.87
CA GLU A 216 -34.91 8.02 13.41
C GLU A 216 -34.11 8.78 12.33
N ARG A 217 -34.07 8.26 11.10
CA ARG A 217 -33.43 8.95 9.96
C ARG A 217 -34.11 10.25 9.55
N ARG A 218 -35.43 10.37 9.71
CA ARG A 218 -36.17 11.60 9.38
C ARG A 218 -35.92 12.71 10.40
N GLN A 219 -35.63 12.37 11.66
CA GLN A 219 -35.31 13.34 12.70
C GLN A 219 -33.88 13.89 12.58
N HIS A 220 -32.96 13.09 12.02
CA HIS A 220 -31.54 13.44 11.90
C HIS A 220 -31.14 14.08 10.55
N ARG A 221 -32.09 14.27 9.63
CA ARG A 221 -31.90 15.10 8.42
C ARG A 221 -32.24 16.54 8.71
#